data_AF-A0A1B6CLS5-F1
#
_entry.id   AF-A0A1B6CLS5-F1
#
_cell.length_a   1.000
_cell.length_b   1.000
_cell.length_c   1.000
_cell.angle_alpha   90.00
_cell.angle_beta   90.00
_cell.angle_gamma   90.00
#
_symmetry.space_group_name_H-M   'P 1'
#
loop_
_entity.id
_entity.type
_entity.pdbx_description
1 polymer ?
#
loop_
_entity_poly.entity_id
_entity_poly.type
_entity_poly.pdbx_seq_one_letter_code
_entity_poly.pdbx_strand_id
1 'polypeptide(L)'
;HLVGDYNKEKIYVQSTDVDRTLMSAECNLAALFPPNSSEKLTPSLPWQPVPIHTTSEHLDSVLAAKAPCPRYDLELIKVKNSKEIQDLNKKYKDLFKYLTMNSGRAIENISEVEFLYDVLLIENNNNLTLPNWTASVFPHPMDEVARWSFALPTWNKELGRLKSGLLIGDMVKHFKDKHANKINNRHLWFYSAHDSTVANLLNTLGVFDLHNPPYSATVLLELRVKNNQSIVTLVYRNSTTKGPYLLTIPGCSPGCPLDQFIKLTEDVIPKDWKLECHAHYFFDLTSDLPFNTIAIFDKKNL
;
A
#
# COMPACT_ATOMS: atom_id res chain seq x y z
N HIS A 1 24.31 -10.11 -10.22
CA HIS A 1 23.13 -9.32 -10.63
C HIS A 1 21.92 -10.25 -10.70
N LEU A 2 20.82 -9.90 -10.02
CA LEU A 2 19.64 -10.76 -9.86
C LEU A 2 18.89 -11.04 -11.19
N VAL A 3 18.98 -10.14 -12.18
CA VAL A 3 18.18 -10.25 -13.42
C VAL A 3 19.01 -10.13 -14.70
N GLY A 4 20.18 -9.47 -14.66
CA GLY A 4 21.04 -9.26 -15.83
C GLY A 4 20.47 -8.18 -16.76
N ASP A 5 20.78 -8.28 -18.06
CA ASP A 5 20.21 -7.42 -19.10
C ASP A 5 18.68 -7.56 -19.18
N TYR A 6 18.01 -6.54 -19.71
CA TYR A 6 16.55 -6.54 -19.83
C TYR A 6 16.07 -7.73 -20.68
N ASN A 7 15.04 -8.41 -20.19
CA ASN A 7 14.36 -9.47 -20.92
C ASN A 7 12.87 -9.45 -20.58
N LYS A 8 12.02 -9.29 -21.60
CA LYS A 8 10.56 -9.20 -21.47
C LYS A 8 9.90 -10.43 -20.82
N GLU A 9 10.54 -11.60 -20.88
CA GLU A 9 10.06 -12.83 -20.24
C GLU A 9 10.42 -12.85 -18.75
N LYS A 10 11.50 -12.15 -18.36
CA LYS A 10 12.00 -12.09 -16.98
C LYS A 10 11.41 -10.96 -16.14
N ILE A 11 11.00 -9.86 -16.76
CA ILE A 11 10.61 -8.63 -16.05
C ILE A 11 9.26 -8.13 -16.53
N TYR A 12 8.32 -7.94 -15.60
CA TYR A 12 7.05 -7.26 -15.84
C TYR A 12 7.09 -5.90 -15.15
N VAL A 13 6.64 -4.86 -15.82
CA VAL A 13 6.54 -3.53 -15.22
C VAL A 13 5.12 -3.03 -15.39
N GLN A 14 4.50 -2.66 -14.28
CA GLN A 14 3.21 -2.00 -14.26
C GLN A 14 3.32 -0.71 -13.45
N SER A 15 2.63 0.33 -13.91
CA SER A 15 2.49 1.59 -13.20
C SER A 15 1.01 1.95 -13.10
N THR A 16 0.64 2.71 -12.07
CA THR A 16 -0.62 3.47 -12.13
C THR A 16 -0.58 4.50 -13.26
N ASP A 17 -1.75 4.85 -13.79
CA ASP A 17 -1.90 5.75 -14.95
C ASP A 17 -1.79 7.23 -14.53
N VAL A 18 -0.62 7.61 -14.02
CA VAL A 18 -0.29 9.00 -13.66
C VAL A 18 1.15 9.31 -14.04
N ASP A 19 1.39 10.48 -14.62
CA ASP A 19 2.70 10.91 -15.12
C ASP A 19 3.83 10.65 -14.12
N ARG A 20 3.65 11.03 -12.84
CA ARG A 20 4.69 10.87 -11.82
C ARG A 20 5.10 9.42 -11.56
N THR A 21 4.19 8.45 -11.67
CA THR A 21 4.48 7.04 -11.43
C THR A 21 5.06 6.38 -12.68
N LEU A 22 4.57 6.75 -13.87
CA LEU A 22 5.13 6.34 -15.16
C LEU A 22 6.57 6.83 -15.32
N MET A 23 6.82 8.13 -15.16
CA MET A 23 8.15 8.73 -15.25
C MET A 23 9.11 8.17 -14.18
N SER A 24 8.61 7.86 -12.98
CA SER A 24 9.41 7.21 -11.93
C SER A 24 9.85 5.80 -12.34
N ALA A 25 8.95 5.03 -12.98
CA ALA A 25 9.28 3.72 -13.50
C ALA A 25 10.33 3.82 -14.62
N GLU A 26 10.18 4.76 -15.55
CA GLU A 26 11.14 5.00 -16.63
C GLU A 26 12.53 5.33 -16.09
N CYS A 27 12.62 6.27 -15.14
CA CYS A 27 13.88 6.64 -14.48
C CYS A 27 14.53 5.44 -13.77
N ASN A 28 13.73 4.64 -13.06
CA ASN A 28 14.23 3.47 -12.35
C ASN A 28 14.77 2.41 -13.32
N LEU A 29 14.02 2.11 -14.38
CA LEU A 29 14.38 1.11 -15.39
C LEU A 29 15.61 1.53 -16.20
N ALA A 30 15.77 2.83 -16.48
CA ALA A 30 16.97 3.36 -17.13
C ALA A 30 18.25 3.08 -16.31
N ALA A 31 18.16 3.15 -14.98
CA ALA A 31 19.28 2.82 -14.08
C ALA A 31 19.44 1.31 -13.85
N LEU A 32 18.33 0.56 -13.84
CA LEU A 32 18.33 -0.87 -13.57
C LEU A 32 18.81 -1.70 -14.77
N PHE A 33 18.52 -1.24 -15.99
CA PHE A 33 18.82 -1.95 -17.23
C PHE A 33 19.57 -1.07 -18.25
N PRO A 34 20.79 -0.58 -17.91
CA PRO A 34 21.62 0.10 -18.90
C PRO A 34 21.91 -0.85 -20.08
N PRO A 35 21.79 -0.40 -21.34
CA PRO A 35 21.98 -1.26 -22.50
C PRO A 35 23.41 -1.74 -22.63
N ASN A 36 23.57 -3.02 -22.94
CA ASN A 36 24.86 -3.57 -23.37
C ASN A 36 25.24 -3.04 -24.77
N SER A 37 26.47 -3.29 -25.22
CA SER A 37 26.97 -2.74 -26.50
C SER A 37 26.12 -3.11 -27.72
N SER A 38 25.44 -4.26 -27.71
CA SER A 38 24.53 -4.69 -28.79
C SER A 38 23.13 -4.09 -28.71
N GLU A 39 22.70 -3.62 -27.55
CA GLU A 39 21.37 -3.05 -27.29
C GLU A 39 21.36 -1.52 -27.36
N LYS A 40 22.53 -0.88 -27.43
CA LYS A 40 22.64 0.58 -27.56
C LYS A 40 22.03 1.04 -28.88
N LEU A 41 21.03 1.92 -28.78
CA LEU A 41 20.48 2.61 -29.95
C LEU A 41 21.51 3.55 -30.60
N THR A 42 22.26 4.27 -29.77
CA THR A 42 23.37 5.14 -30.17
C THR A 42 24.44 5.17 -29.07
N PRO A 43 25.74 5.30 -29.40
CA PRO A 43 26.81 5.34 -28.39
C PRO A 43 26.64 6.44 -27.34
N SER A 44 25.99 7.55 -27.68
CA SER A 44 25.80 8.72 -26.81
C SER A 44 24.59 8.62 -25.87
N LEU A 45 23.74 7.59 -26.00
CA LEU A 45 22.54 7.43 -25.18
C LEU A 45 22.54 6.02 -24.55
N PRO A 46 23.04 5.87 -23.31
CA PRO A 46 23.04 4.59 -22.59
C PRO A 46 21.66 4.31 -21.99
N TRP A 47 20.63 4.27 -22.84
CA TRP A 47 19.25 3.98 -22.48
C TRP A 47 18.63 3.03 -23.51
N GLN A 48 17.70 2.20 -23.05
CA GLN A 48 16.88 1.33 -23.90
C GLN A 48 15.41 1.43 -23.48
N PRO A 49 14.47 1.27 -24.43
CA PRO A 49 13.05 1.25 -24.11
C PRO A 49 12.70 -0.02 -23.33
N VAL A 50 12.02 0.15 -22.20
CA VAL A 50 11.41 -0.93 -21.43
C VAL A 50 9.90 -0.64 -21.34
N PRO A 51 9.02 -1.57 -21.76
CA PRO A 51 7.58 -1.36 -21.72
C PRO A 51 7.07 -1.26 -20.28
N ILE A 52 6.23 -0.25 -20.04
CA ILE A 52 5.53 -0.03 -18.78
C ILE A 52 4.03 -0.18 -19.08
N HIS A 53 3.40 -1.17 -18.45
CA HIS A 53 1.98 -1.40 -18.59
C HIS A 53 1.20 -0.53 -17.62
N THR A 54 0.01 -0.10 -18.01
CA THR A 54 -0.87 0.67 -17.13
C THR A 54 -2.33 0.37 -17.41
N THR A 55 -3.16 0.72 -16.44
CA THR A 55 -4.62 0.65 -16.50
C THR A 55 -5.14 1.98 -16.01
N SER A 56 -6.12 2.56 -16.70
CA SER A 56 -6.69 3.83 -16.28
C SER A 56 -7.15 3.80 -14.82
N GLU A 57 -6.81 4.83 -14.05
CA GLU A 57 -6.94 4.80 -12.59
C GLU A 57 -8.35 4.40 -12.12
N HIS A 58 -9.40 4.93 -12.76
CA HIS A 58 -10.79 4.65 -12.41
C HIS A 58 -11.25 3.20 -12.68
N LEU A 59 -10.45 2.41 -13.42
CA LEU A 59 -10.68 1.00 -13.69
C LEU A 59 -9.70 0.09 -12.95
N ASP A 60 -8.63 0.66 -12.37
CA ASP A 60 -7.60 -0.11 -11.69
C ASP A 60 -8.00 -0.40 -10.24
N SER A 61 -8.47 -1.63 -10.02
CA SER A 61 -8.80 -2.16 -8.70
C SER A 61 -7.59 -2.68 -7.92
N VAL A 62 -6.44 -2.87 -8.57
CA VAL A 62 -5.28 -3.58 -7.99
C VAL A 62 -4.23 -2.61 -7.48
N LEU A 63 -3.67 -1.77 -8.38
CA LEU A 63 -2.48 -0.98 -8.05
C LEU A 63 -2.85 0.44 -7.62
N ALA A 64 -3.68 1.13 -8.41
CA ALA A 64 -4.27 2.41 -8.01
C ALA A 64 -5.37 2.21 -6.94
N ALA A 65 -6.04 1.05 -6.94
CA ALA A 65 -7.15 0.72 -6.06
C ALA A 65 -8.24 1.81 -6.03
N LYS A 66 -8.57 2.31 -7.23
CA LYS A 66 -9.50 3.42 -7.49
C LYS A 66 -10.74 2.99 -8.27
N ALA A 67 -10.83 1.72 -8.69
CA ALA A 67 -12.05 1.16 -9.24
C ALA A 67 -13.21 1.24 -8.20
N PRO A 68 -14.44 1.57 -8.61
CA PRO A 68 -15.57 1.71 -7.70
C PRO A 68 -15.86 0.45 -6.89
N CYS A 69 -16.02 0.60 -5.57
CA CYS A 69 -16.37 -0.48 -4.66
C CYS A 69 -17.34 0.03 -3.58
N PRO A 70 -18.66 -0.01 -3.83
CA PRO A 70 -19.67 0.52 -2.90
C PRO A 70 -19.56 -0.05 -1.48
N ARG A 71 -19.21 -1.33 -1.32
CA ARG A 71 -19.02 -1.94 0.00
C ARG A 71 -17.85 -1.32 0.77
N TYR A 72 -16.73 -1.05 0.10
CA TYR A 72 -15.59 -0.36 0.69
C TYR A 72 -15.97 1.06 1.13
N ASP A 73 -16.69 1.80 0.29
CA ASP A 73 -17.10 3.18 0.61
C ASP A 73 -17.98 3.23 1.87
N LEU A 74 -18.94 2.30 1.99
CA LEU A 74 -19.80 2.17 3.17
C LEU A 74 -19.00 1.82 4.42
N GLU A 75 -18.05 0.88 4.32
CA GLU A 75 -17.21 0.49 5.45
C GLU A 75 -16.27 1.63 5.87
N LEU A 76 -15.74 2.39 4.91
CA LEU A 76 -14.89 3.54 5.20
C LEU A 76 -15.68 4.65 5.92
N ILE A 77 -16.94 4.87 5.53
CA ILE A 77 -17.84 5.79 6.25
C ILE A 77 -18.06 5.31 7.69
N LYS A 78 -18.30 4.01 7.92
CA LYS A 78 -18.44 3.46 9.27
C LYS A 78 -17.18 3.67 10.10
N VAL A 79 -15.99 3.39 9.55
CA VAL A 79 -14.70 3.63 10.22
C VAL A 79 -14.52 5.11 10.56
N LYS A 80 -14.79 6.01 9.61
CA LYS A 80 -14.68 7.46 9.85
C LYS A 80 -15.62 7.95 10.96
N ASN A 81 -16.77 7.29 11.13
CA ASN A 81 -17.75 7.58 12.18
C ASN A 81 -17.55 6.77 13.47
N SER A 82 -16.53 5.91 13.54
CA SER A 82 -16.24 5.11 14.73
C SER A 82 -15.78 5.99 15.89
N LYS A 83 -15.96 5.50 17.12
CA LYS A 83 -15.54 6.22 18.32
C LYS A 83 -14.04 6.56 18.29
N GLU A 84 -13.22 5.63 17.82
CA GLU A 84 -11.76 5.77 17.76
C GLU A 84 -11.36 6.93 16.84
N ILE A 85 -11.95 7.02 15.64
CA ILE A 85 -11.63 8.09 14.69
C ILE A 85 -12.23 9.43 15.13
N GLN A 86 -13.42 9.41 15.71
CA GLN A 86 -14.03 10.63 16.26
C GLN A 86 -13.24 11.18 17.46
N ASP A 87 -12.75 10.31 18.35
CA ASP A 87 -11.88 10.71 19.46
C ASP A 87 -10.53 11.26 18.95
N LEU A 88 -9.98 10.67 17.87
CA LEU A 88 -8.76 11.17 17.23
C LEU A 88 -8.97 12.55 16.58
N ASN A 89 -10.08 12.76 15.86
CA ASN A 89 -10.44 14.08 15.34
C ASN A 89 -10.63 15.10 16.46
N LYS A 90 -11.28 14.71 17.57
CA LYS A 90 -11.49 15.57 18.74
C LYS A 90 -10.17 15.96 19.40
N LYS A 91 -9.19 15.04 19.47
CA LYS A 91 -7.84 15.30 19.98
C LYS A 91 -7.17 16.48 19.26
N TYR A 92 -7.37 16.61 17.94
CA TYR A 92 -6.72 17.64 17.12
C TYR A 92 -7.62 18.81 16.73
N LYS A 93 -8.79 18.97 17.36
CA LYS A 93 -9.77 19.99 16.98
C LYS A 93 -9.21 21.43 16.98
N ASP A 94 -8.35 21.75 17.95
CA ASP A 94 -7.74 23.09 18.03
C ASP A 94 -6.73 23.33 16.90
N LEU A 95 -5.97 22.29 16.51
CA LEU A 95 -5.10 22.33 15.33
C LEU A 95 -5.95 22.56 14.07
N PHE A 96 -7.04 21.81 13.90
CA PHE A 96 -7.93 21.96 12.74
C PHE A 96 -8.49 23.37 12.61
N LYS A 97 -8.91 23.98 13.74
CA LYS A 97 -9.36 25.37 13.79
C LYS A 97 -8.24 26.34 13.39
N TYR A 98 -7.04 26.15 13.93
CA TYR A 98 -5.89 26.99 13.60
C TYR A 98 -5.54 26.91 12.10
N LEU A 99 -5.46 25.70 11.55
CA LEU A 99 -5.18 25.48 10.14
C LEU A 99 -6.27 26.09 9.25
N THR A 100 -7.54 25.95 9.63
CA THR A 100 -8.66 26.55 8.89
C THR A 100 -8.54 28.08 8.82
N MET A 101 -8.29 28.72 9.96
CA MET A 101 -8.18 30.18 10.04
C MET A 101 -7.00 30.74 9.23
N ASN A 102 -5.86 30.04 9.19
CA ASN A 102 -4.65 30.55 8.54
C ASN A 102 -4.50 30.13 7.09
N SER A 103 -5.00 28.95 6.70
CA SER A 103 -4.92 28.46 5.31
C SER A 103 -6.10 28.92 4.45
N GLY A 104 -7.24 29.27 5.06
CA GLY A 104 -8.48 29.58 4.35
C GLY A 104 -9.22 28.35 3.80
N ARG A 105 -8.71 27.13 4.02
CA ARG A 105 -9.37 25.87 3.67
C ARG A 105 -10.11 25.29 4.87
N ALA A 106 -11.30 24.73 4.67
CA ALA A 106 -12.00 24.03 5.73
C ALA A 106 -11.24 22.74 6.12
N ILE A 107 -10.73 22.67 7.34
CA ILE A 107 -10.05 21.50 7.89
C ILE A 107 -10.92 20.91 8.99
N GLU A 108 -11.51 19.75 8.73
CA GLU A 108 -12.48 19.11 9.65
C GLU A 108 -12.06 17.71 10.09
N ASN A 109 -11.06 17.13 9.43
CA ASN A 109 -10.61 15.77 9.68
C ASN A 109 -9.13 15.60 9.34
N ILE A 110 -8.59 14.45 9.74
CA ILE A 110 -7.21 14.03 9.52
C ILE A 110 -6.77 14.10 8.05
N SER A 111 -7.62 13.70 7.10
CA SER A 111 -7.27 13.71 5.67
C SER A 111 -7.05 15.14 5.16
N GLU A 112 -7.85 16.11 5.59
CA GLU A 112 -7.65 17.51 5.20
C GLU A 112 -6.35 18.09 5.76
N VAL A 113 -5.92 17.67 6.97
CA VAL A 113 -4.61 18.05 7.50
C VAL A 113 -3.49 17.46 6.67
N GLU A 114 -3.60 16.19 6.26
CA GLU A 114 -2.59 15.55 5.41
C GLU A 114 -2.43 16.28 4.06
N PHE A 115 -3.53 16.64 3.39
CA PHE A 115 -3.44 17.41 2.15
C PHE A 115 -2.71 18.76 2.32
N LEU A 116 -2.97 19.47 3.41
CA LEU A 116 -2.29 20.74 3.69
C LEU A 116 -0.82 20.51 4.09
N TYR A 117 -0.54 19.46 4.85
CA TYR A 117 0.81 19.07 5.24
C TYR A 117 1.67 18.74 4.00
N ASP A 118 1.13 17.99 3.04
CA ASP A 118 1.82 17.62 1.81
C ASP A 118 2.21 18.85 0.99
N VAL A 119 1.32 19.84 0.86
CA VAL A 119 1.63 21.13 0.21
C VAL A 119 2.83 21.80 0.89
N LEU A 120 2.78 21.98 2.22
CA LEU A 120 3.87 22.62 2.96
C LEU A 120 5.18 21.82 2.87
N LEU A 121 5.09 20.49 2.86
CA LEU A 121 6.24 19.61 2.72
C LEU A 121 6.90 19.78 1.34
N ILE A 122 6.10 19.83 0.27
CA ILE A 122 6.58 20.05 -1.09
C ILE A 122 7.22 21.44 -1.22
N GLU A 123 6.56 22.49 -0.72
CA GLU A 123 7.09 23.85 -0.73
C GLU A 123 8.44 23.93 0.00
N ASN A 124 8.51 23.37 1.20
CA ASN A 124 9.74 23.31 2.00
C ASN A 124 10.86 22.53 1.30
N ASN A 125 10.55 21.36 0.71
CA ASN A 125 11.53 20.54 -0.01
C ASN A 125 12.07 21.23 -1.27
N ASN A 126 11.32 22.19 -1.83
CA ASN A 126 11.73 23.02 -2.95
C ASN A 126 12.32 24.37 -2.51
N ASN A 127 12.69 24.52 -1.23
CA ASN A 127 13.28 25.73 -0.65
C ASN A 127 12.40 26.99 -0.81
N LEU A 128 11.09 26.82 -0.90
CA LEU A 128 10.16 27.95 -0.87
C LEU A 128 9.99 28.44 0.57
N THR A 129 9.75 29.74 0.72
CA THR A 129 9.51 30.34 2.03
C THR A 129 8.08 30.04 2.46
N LEU A 130 7.92 29.24 3.51
CA LEU A 130 6.61 28.97 4.08
C LEU A 130 6.04 30.20 4.79
N PRO A 131 4.71 30.40 4.80
CA PRO A 131 4.08 31.47 5.56
C PRO A 131 4.41 31.41 7.06
N ASN A 132 4.59 32.56 7.72
CA ASN A 132 5.02 32.63 9.13
C ASN A 132 4.15 31.82 10.10
N TRP A 133 2.84 31.69 9.83
CA TRP A 133 1.93 30.92 10.69
C TRP A 133 2.26 29.42 10.72
N THR A 134 2.94 28.90 9.70
CA THR A 134 3.28 27.48 9.61
C THR A 134 4.34 27.07 10.63
N ALA A 135 5.14 28.01 11.14
CA ALA A 135 6.28 27.72 12.02
C ALA A 135 5.88 27.01 13.33
N SER A 136 4.64 27.20 13.81
CA SER A 136 4.14 26.54 15.03
C SER A 136 3.48 25.19 14.78
N VAL A 137 3.30 24.78 13.51
CA VAL A 137 2.53 23.58 13.15
C VAL A 137 3.21 22.66 12.14
N PHE A 138 4.20 23.15 11.41
CA PHE A 138 4.96 22.40 10.39
C PHE A 138 6.42 22.21 10.83
N PRO A 139 7.00 21.00 10.66
CA PRO A 139 6.30 19.78 10.25
C PRO A 139 5.37 19.26 11.36
N HIS A 140 5.67 19.58 12.62
CA HIS A 140 4.94 19.08 13.79
C HIS A 140 4.02 20.14 14.40
N PRO A 141 2.76 19.82 14.77
CA PRO A 141 2.17 18.48 14.89
C PRO A 141 1.44 17.96 13.64
N MET A 142 1.47 18.69 12.52
CA MET A 142 0.75 18.28 11.31
C MET A 142 1.18 16.90 10.80
N ASP A 143 2.48 16.59 10.88
CA ASP A 143 3.03 15.31 10.46
C ASP A 143 2.46 14.13 11.26
N GLU A 144 2.29 14.27 12.58
CA GLU A 144 1.68 13.24 13.44
C GLU A 144 0.25 12.92 12.98
N VAL A 145 -0.52 13.96 12.64
CA VAL A 145 -1.88 13.80 12.12
C VAL A 145 -1.85 13.14 10.75
N ALA A 146 -1.00 13.62 9.85
CA ALA A 146 -0.93 13.13 8.47
C ALA A 146 -0.67 11.62 8.40
N ARG A 147 0.15 11.07 9.29
CA ARG A 147 0.46 9.62 9.28
C ARG A 147 -0.79 8.75 9.46
N TRP A 148 -1.80 9.22 10.20
CA TRP A 148 -3.06 8.49 10.38
C TRP A 148 -3.86 8.37 9.08
N SER A 149 -3.74 9.32 8.16
CA SER A 149 -4.44 9.28 6.87
C SER A 149 -4.02 8.07 6.02
N PHE A 150 -2.78 7.59 6.19
CA PHE A 150 -2.24 6.44 5.46
C PHE A 150 -2.73 5.09 6.00
N ALA A 151 -3.09 5.02 7.28
CA ALA A 151 -3.64 3.81 7.90
C ALA A 151 -5.16 3.67 7.66
N LEU A 152 -5.89 4.79 7.66
CA LEU A 152 -7.36 4.83 7.53
C LEU A 152 -7.93 4.00 6.36
N PRO A 153 -7.37 4.02 5.14
CA PRO A 153 -7.93 3.29 4.00
C PRO A 153 -7.87 1.77 4.13
N THR A 154 -7.13 1.25 5.10
CA THR A 154 -7.01 -0.19 5.39
C THR A 154 -7.10 -0.42 6.90
N TRP A 155 -7.86 0.42 7.60
CA TRP A 155 -7.93 0.47 9.06
C TRP A 155 -8.33 -0.86 9.70
N ASN A 156 -9.22 -1.59 9.03
CA ASN A 156 -9.67 -2.91 9.45
C ASN A 156 -9.49 -3.93 8.32
N LYS A 157 -9.69 -5.21 8.66
CA LYS A 157 -9.52 -6.32 7.72
C LYS A 157 -10.42 -6.20 6.48
N GLU A 158 -11.64 -5.68 6.62
CA GLU A 158 -12.57 -5.54 5.51
C GLU A 158 -12.09 -4.49 4.50
N LEU A 159 -11.67 -3.32 4.96
CA LEU A 159 -11.07 -2.29 4.12
C LEU A 159 -9.78 -2.78 3.45
N GLY A 160 -8.90 -3.45 4.21
CA GLY A 160 -7.70 -4.09 3.69
C GLY A 160 -8.02 -5.08 2.56
N ARG A 161 -9.03 -5.94 2.77
CA ARG A 161 -9.48 -6.95 1.82
C ARG A 161 -10.05 -6.38 0.53
N LEU A 162 -10.87 -5.33 0.64
CA LEU A 162 -11.50 -4.69 -0.52
C LEU A 162 -10.58 -3.70 -1.25
N LYS A 163 -9.43 -3.35 -0.64
CA LYS A 163 -8.42 -2.46 -1.23
C LYS A 163 -7.14 -3.22 -1.59
N SER A 164 -6.13 -3.22 -0.72
CA SER A 164 -4.82 -3.84 -0.99
C SER A 164 -4.84 -5.38 -1.08
N GLY A 165 -5.94 -6.01 -0.68
CA GLY A 165 -6.15 -7.46 -0.79
C GLY A 165 -5.97 -8.00 -2.21
N LEU A 166 -6.35 -7.22 -3.23
CA LEU A 166 -6.14 -7.60 -4.64
C LEU A 166 -4.66 -7.64 -5.02
N LEU A 167 -3.88 -6.63 -4.61
CA LEU A 167 -2.43 -6.60 -4.86
C LEU A 167 -1.72 -7.73 -4.12
N ILE A 168 -2.11 -8.01 -2.87
CA ILE A 168 -1.58 -9.14 -2.11
C ILE A 168 -1.94 -10.47 -2.80
N GLY A 169 -3.18 -10.61 -3.28
CA GLY A 169 -3.64 -11.77 -4.02
C GLY A 169 -2.85 -12.01 -5.30
N ASP A 170 -2.53 -10.94 -6.05
CA ASP A 170 -1.71 -11.01 -7.26
C ASP A 170 -0.27 -11.46 -6.94
N MET A 171 0.36 -10.87 -5.92
CA MET A 171 1.70 -11.29 -5.45
C MET A 171 1.73 -12.75 -4.97
N VAL A 172 0.74 -13.17 -4.19
CA VAL A 172 0.60 -14.56 -3.73
C VAL A 172 0.42 -15.51 -4.92
N LYS A 173 -0.40 -15.14 -5.90
CA LYS A 173 -0.58 -15.92 -7.12
C LYS A 173 0.74 -16.07 -7.88
N HIS A 174 1.52 -15.00 -8.04
CA HIS A 174 2.83 -15.05 -8.67
C HIS A 174 3.78 -16.02 -7.97
N PHE A 175 3.82 -16.02 -6.64
CA PHE A 175 4.64 -16.96 -5.88
C PHE A 175 4.17 -18.41 -6.01
N LYS A 176 2.85 -18.66 -5.94
CA LYS A 176 2.28 -20.00 -6.13
C LYS A 176 2.61 -20.54 -7.52
N ASP A 177 2.43 -19.73 -8.55
CA ASP A 177 2.69 -20.13 -9.94
C ASP A 177 4.19 -20.32 -10.20
N LYS A 178 5.07 -19.50 -9.59
CA LYS A 178 6.53 -19.70 -9.65
C LYS A 178 6.96 -20.98 -8.94
N HIS A 179 6.44 -21.23 -7.73
CA HIS A 179 6.74 -22.43 -6.95
C HIS A 179 6.28 -23.71 -7.67
N ALA A 180 5.13 -23.66 -8.35
CA ALA A 180 4.59 -24.76 -9.13
C ALA A 180 5.20 -24.91 -10.54
N ASN A 181 6.26 -24.17 -10.86
CA ASN A 181 6.90 -24.15 -12.19
C ASN A 181 5.94 -23.85 -13.36
N LYS A 182 4.87 -23.07 -13.10
CA LYS A 182 3.97 -22.55 -14.15
C LYS A 182 4.54 -21.29 -14.81
N ILE A 183 5.40 -20.57 -14.09
CA ILE A 183 6.08 -19.36 -14.58
C ILE A 183 7.59 -19.56 -14.45
N ASN A 184 8.21 -20.06 -15.51
CA ASN A 184 9.62 -20.44 -15.44
C ASN A 184 10.57 -19.23 -15.58
N ASN A 185 10.26 -18.28 -16.47
CA ASN A 185 11.20 -17.21 -16.81
C ASN A 185 10.99 -15.90 -16.04
N ARG A 186 9.80 -15.61 -15.48
CA ARG A 186 9.54 -14.36 -14.74
C ARG A 186 10.29 -14.36 -13.41
N HIS A 187 11.10 -13.34 -13.18
CA HIS A 187 11.94 -13.15 -11.99
C HIS A 187 11.54 -11.89 -11.21
N LEU A 188 10.99 -10.88 -11.88
CA LEU A 188 10.64 -9.61 -11.27
C LEU A 188 9.29 -9.10 -11.79
N TRP A 189 8.43 -8.72 -10.86
CA TRP A 189 7.29 -7.84 -11.10
C TRP A 189 7.58 -6.51 -10.42
N PHE A 190 7.57 -5.44 -11.20
CA PHE A 190 7.83 -4.09 -10.74
C PHE A 190 6.52 -3.31 -10.79
N TYR A 191 6.10 -2.76 -9.66
CA TYR A 191 4.88 -1.97 -9.54
C TYR A 191 5.25 -0.53 -9.12
N SER A 192 5.04 0.44 -10.02
CA SER A 192 5.23 1.86 -9.75
C SER A 192 3.92 2.50 -9.32
N ALA A 193 3.85 3.02 -8.10
CA ALA A 193 2.58 3.45 -7.51
C ALA A 193 2.79 4.59 -6.50
N HIS A 194 1.96 4.62 -5.46
CA HIS A 194 1.87 5.74 -4.53
C HIS A 194 2.35 5.35 -3.12
N ASP A 195 2.63 6.37 -2.32
CA ASP A 195 2.75 6.27 -0.86
C ASP A 195 1.58 5.52 -0.22
N SER A 196 0.34 5.83 -0.61
CA SER A 196 -0.87 5.13 -0.18
C SER A 196 -0.83 3.65 -0.55
N THR A 197 -0.33 3.28 -1.73
CA THR A 197 -0.15 1.87 -2.12
C THR A 197 0.82 1.15 -1.18
N VAL A 198 1.96 1.79 -0.86
CA VAL A 198 2.96 1.26 0.08
C VAL A 198 2.37 1.10 1.48
N ALA A 199 1.75 2.15 2.02
CA ALA A 199 1.16 2.12 3.35
C ALA A 199 0.03 1.09 3.46
N ASN A 200 -0.89 1.08 2.50
CA ASN A 200 -2.05 0.18 2.52
C ASN A 200 -1.62 -1.30 2.36
N LEU A 201 -0.59 -1.59 1.56
CA LEU A 201 0.01 -2.92 1.46
C LEU A 201 0.61 -3.37 2.80
N LEU A 202 1.48 -2.55 3.39
CA LEU A 202 2.14 -2.89 4.66
C LEU A 202 1.13 -3.00 5.81
N ASN A 203 0.10 -2.15 5.82
CA ASN A 203 -0.90 -2.12 6.88
C ASN A 203 -1.82 -3.34 6.80
N THR A 204 -2.22 -3.72 5.58
CA THR A 204 -3.01 -4.96 5.35
C THR A 204 -2.21 -6.22 5.70
N LEU A 205 -0.88 -6.19 5.54
CA LEU A 205 0.03 -7.26 6.01
C LEU A 205 0.33 -7.20 7.52
N GLY A 206 -0.16 -6.18 8.23
CA GLY A 206 0.01 -6.02 9.67
C GLY A 206 1.41 -5.59 10.12
N VAL A 207 2.19 -4.94 9.24
CA VAL A 207 3.59 -4.54 9.49
C VAL A 207 3.86 -3.06 9.21
N PHE A 208 2.80 -2.25 9.05
CA PHE A 208 2.96 -0.81 8.84
C PHE A 208 3.19 -0.10 10.17
N ASP A 209 4.39 0.45 10.32
CA ASP A 209 4.62 1.48 11.33
C ASP A 209 3.94 2.78 10.88
N LEU A 210 3.32 3.51 11.80
CA LEU A 210 2.60 4.73 11.47
C LEU A 210 3.57 5.85 11.06
N HIS A 211 3.73 6.07 9.76
CA HIS A 211 4.60 7.11 9.18
C HIS A 211 4.10 7.56 7.79
N ASN A 212 4.63 8.68 7.29
CA ASN A 212 4.42 9.11 5.90
C ASN A 212 5.47 8.38 5.03
N PRO A 213 5.07 7.52 4.07
CA PRO A 213 6.02 6.87 3.18
C PRO A 213 6.81 7.91 2.37
N PRO A 214 8.16 7.94 2.44
CA PRO A 214 8.94 8.93 1.71
C PRO A 214 8.96 8.65 0.21
N TYR A 215 9.34 9.64 -0.59
CA TYR A 215 9.57 9.44 -2.02
C TYR A 215 10.55 8.28 -2.27
N SER A 216 10.30 7.51 -3.33
CA SER A 216 11.04 6.30 -3.70
C SER A 216 11.02 5.16 -2.68
N ALA A 217 10.17 5.25 -1.64
CA ALA A 217 9.96 4.14 -0.71
C ALA A 217 9.56 2.87 -1.47
N THR A 218 10.25 1.77 -1.16
CA THR A 218 10.15 0.52 -1.92
C THR A 218 9.86 -0.63 -0.97
N VAL A 219 8.83 -1.42 -1.30
CA VAL A 219 8.55 -2.70 -0.66
C VAL A 219 9.03 -3.82 -1.57
N LEU A 220 9.88 -4.70 -1.05
CA LEU A 220 10.36 -5.90 -1.72
C LEU A 220 9.75 -7.11 -1.02
N LEU A 221 8.87 -7.81 -1.73
CA LEU A 221 8.36 -9.11 -1.31
C LEU A 221 9.05 -10.17 -2.17
N GLU A 222 9.87 -11.01 -1.55
CA GLU A 222 10.78 -11.89 -2.27
C GLU A 222 10.51 -13.36 -1.95
N LEU A 223 10.29 -14.16 -2.99
CA LEU A 223 10.28 -15.62 -2.90
C LEU A 223 11.71 -16.14 -3.05
N ARG A 224 12.23 -16.80 -2.02
CA ARG A 224 13.58 -17.36 -1.95
C ARG A 224 13.51 -18.86 -1.69
N VAL A 225 14.53 -19.61 -2.11
CA VAL A 225 14.71 -21.03 -1.76
C VAL A 225 15.85 -21.14 -0.77
N LYS A 226 15.59 -21.68 0.42
CA LYS A 226 16.59 -21.94 1.46
C LYS A 226 16.42 -23.37 1.95
N ASN A 227 17.49 -24.18 1.90
CA ASN A 227 17.46 -25.59 2.30
C ASN A 227 16.32 -26.39 1.64
N ASN A 228 16.12 -26.19 0.33
CA ASN A 228 15.04 -26.80 -0.45
C ASN A 228 13.61 -26.41 -0.02
N GLN A 229 13.45 -25.35 0.77
CA GLN A 229 12.16 -24.81 1.19
C GLN A 229 11.95 -23.40 0.61
N SER A 230 10.76 -23.17 0.06
CA SER A 230 10.31 -21.85 -0.39
C SER A 230 9.95 -20.97 0.81
N ILE A 231 10.59 -19.81 0.92
CA ILE A 231 10.34 -18.81 1.95
C ILE A 231 10.08 -17.45 1.32
N VAL A 232 9.28 -16.63 1.99
CA VAL A 232 8.95 -15.27 1.63
C VAL A 232 9.60 -14.32 2.62
N THR A 233 10.35 -13.33 2.13
CA THR A 233 10.90 -12.25 2.94
C THR A 233 10.29 -10.92 2.53
N LEU A 234 9.92 -10.09 3.50
CA LEU A 234 9.38 -8.75 3.29
C LEU A 234 10.39 -7.70 3.73
N VAL A 235 10.80 -6.84 2.81
CA VAL A 235 11.82 -5.83 3.04
C VAL A 235 11.25 -4.46 2.66
N TYR A 236 11.44 -3.47 3.53
CA TYR A 236 10.99 -2.10 3.32
C TYR A 236 12.17 -1.13 3.30
N ARG A 237 12.38 -0.47 2.16
CA ARG A 237 13.41 0.56 1.99
C ARG A 237 12.74 1.92 1.97
N ASN A 238 12.88 2.68 3.05
CA ASN A 238 12.35 4.04 3.20
C ASN A 238 13.45 5.10 3.39
N SER A 239 14.70 4.77 3.09
CA SER A 239 15.83 5.68 3.21
C SER A 239 16.89 5.35 2.18
N THR A 240 17.57 6.38 1.68
CA THR A 240 18.76 6.25 0.82
C THR A 240 20.04 6.14 1.64
N THR A 241 20.05 6.61 2.90
CA THR A 241 21.23 6.65 3.77
C THR A 241 21.29 5.49 4.76
N LYS A 242 20.20 4.74 4.93
CA LYS A 242 20.13 3.55 5.77
C LYS A 242 19.84 2.32 4.91
N GLY A 243 20.30 1.16 5.39
CA GLY A 243 19.92 -0.13 4.81
C GLY A 243 18.41 -0.37 4.92
N PRO A 244 17.85 -1.27 4.11
CA PRO A 244 16.42 -1.57 4.14
C PRO A 244 16.06 -2.39 5.39
N TYR A 245 14.83 -2.24 5.87
CA TYR A 245 14.30 -2.92 7.05
C TYR A 245 13.72 -4.27 6.67
N LEU A 246 14.17 -5.34 7.33
CA LEU A 246 13.54 -6.66 7.22
C LEU A 246 12.32 -6.70 8.14
N LEU A 247 11.13 -6.78 7.55
CA LEU A 247 9.86 -6.83 8.28
C LEU A 247 9.43 -8.28 8.51
N THR A 248 8.77 -8.53 9.63
CA THR A 248 8.26 -9.86 9.98
C THR A 248 6.74 -9.83 10.03
N ILE A 249 6.12 -10.64 9.18
CA ILE A 249 4.66 -10.78 9.14
C ILE A 249 4.19 -11.41 10.46
N PRO A 250 3.18 -10.84 11.14
CA PRO A 250 2.66 -11.40 12.38
C PRO A 250 2.26 -12.87 12.22
N GLY A 251 2.66 -13.71 13.18
CA GLY A 251 2.44 -15.16 13.10
C GLY A 251 3.40 -15.91 12.18
N CYS A 252 4.52 -15.29 11.77
CA CYS A 252 5.58 -15.91 11.00
C CYS A 252 6.99 -15.53 11.48
N SER A 253 8.01 -16.08 10.82
CA SER A 253 9.42 -15.69 11.01
C SER A 253 9.87 -14.73 9.89
N PRO A 254 11.02 -14.04 10.01
CA PRO A 254 11.52 -13.15 8.96
C PRO A 254 11.68 -13.81 7.58
N GLY A 255 11.92 -15.12 7.55
CA GLY A 255 11.82 -15.95 6.34
C GLY A 255 10.57 -16.82 6.42
N CYS A 256 9.43 -16.27 6.05
CA CYS A 256 8.14 -16.91 6.25
C CYS A 256 7.94 -18.08 5.26
N PRO A 257 7.71 -19.33 5.70
CA PRO A 257 7.40 -20.42 4.77
C PRO A 257 6.26 -20.06 3.83
N LEU A 258 6.38 -20.37 2.53
CA LEU A 258 5.40 -19.95 1.53
C LEU A 258 3.96 -20.38 1.89
N ASP A 259 3.77 -21.61 2.35
CA ASP A 259 2.44 -22.11 2.74
C ASP A 259 1.86 -21.35 3.94
N GLN A 260 2.72 -20.97 4.89
CA GLN A 260 2.31 -20.17 6.04
C GLN A 260 1.98 -18.73 5.61
N PHE A 261 2.76 -18.14 4.71
CA PHE A 261 2.46 -16.82 4.14
C PHE A 261 1.09 -16.82 3.43
N ILE A 262 0.83 -17.82 2.59
CA ILE A 262 -0.47 -17.99 1.91
C ILE A 262 -1.61 -18.03 2.93
N LYS A 263 -1.47 -18.88 3.97
CA LYS A 263 -2.47 -19.01 5.03
C LYS A 263 -2.71 -17.70 5.80
N LEU A 264 -1.65 -16.97 6.14
CA LEU A 264 -1.76 -15.72 6.89
C LEU A 264 -2.42 -14.60 6.07
N THR A 265 -2.31 -14.64 4.74
CA THR A 265 -2.91 -13.65 3.85
C THR A 265 -4.30 -14.01 3.33
N GLU A 266 -4.80 -15.23 3.59
CA GLU A 266 -6.07 -15.73 3.02
C GLU A 266 -7.26 -14.85 3.37
N ASP A 267 -7.37 -14.41 4.63
CA ASP A 267 -8.46 -13.58 5.13
C ASP A 267 -8.55 -12.21 4.44
N VAL A 268 -7.43 -11.68 3.94
CA VAL A 268 -7.37 -10.37 3.30
C VAL A 268 -7.39 -10.44 1.78
N ILE A 269 -7.42 -11.63 1.17
CA ILE A 269 -7.49 -11.77 -0.29
C ILE A 269 -8.94 -12.01 -0.73
N PRO A 270 -9.56 -11.10 -1.51
CA PRO A 270 -10.91 -11.28 -2.02
C PRO A 270 -10.99 -12.52 -2.93
N LYS A 271 -12.05 -13.32 -2.78
CA LYS A 271 -12.32 -14.49 -3.63
C LYS A 271 -12.95 -14.07 -4.95
N ASP A 272 -13.92 -13.17 -4.86
CA ASP A 272 -14.52 -12.49 -5.99
C ASP A 272 -14.73 -11.02 -5.60
N TRP A 273 -13.76 -10.18 -5.95
CA TRP A 273 -13.78 -8.78 -5.57
C TRP A 273 -14.99 -8.04 -6.14
N LYS A 274 -15.47 -8.40 -7.34
CA LYS A 274 -16.65 -7.74 -7.92
C LYS A 274 -17.89 -8.07 -7.11
N LEU A 275 -18.03 -9.35 -6.73
CA LEU A 275 -19.14 -9.79 -5.87
C LEU A 275 -19.07 -9.15 -4.49
N GLU A 276 -17.89 -9.16 -3.86
CA GLU A 276 -17.66 -8.61 -2.52
C GLU A 276 -17.78 -7.07 -2.48
N CYS A 277 -17.55 -6.38 -3.60
CA CYS A 277 -17.75 -4.94 -3.72
C CYS A 277 -19.21 -4.52 -3.89
N HIS A 278 -20.10 -5.43 -4.28
CA HIS A 278 -21.52 -5.11 -4.31
C HIS A 278 -21.99 -4.81 -2.87
N ALA A 279 -22.66 -3.66 -2.71
CA ALA A 279 -23.38 -3.41 -1.48
C ALA A 279 -24.52 -4.45 -1.41
N HIS A 280 -24.39 -5.44 -0.54
CA HIS A 280 -25.53 -6.27 -0.18
C HIS A 280 -26.57 -5.36 0.50
N TYR A 281 -27.49 -4.81 -0.28
CA TYR A 281 -28.72 -4.16 0.21
C TYR A 281 -29.74 -5.18 0.73
N PHE A 282 -29.42 -6.48 0.72
CA PHE A 282 -30.27 -7.54 1.23
C PHE A 282 -29.96 -7.81 2.71
N PHE A 283 -30.80 -7.24 3.58
CA PHE A 283 -31.03 -7.64 4.97
C PHE A 283 -29.81 -7.82 5.87
N ASP A 284 -29.21 -6.71 6.29
CA ASP A 284 -28.49 -6.68 7.57
C ASP A 284 -29.52 -6.52 8.70
N LEU A 285 -30.18 -7.62 9.08
CA LEU A 285 -31.06 -7.71 10.26
C LEU A 285 -30.26 -7.95 11.56
N THR A 286 -28.94 -7.75 11.57
CA THR A 286 -28.13 -8.01 12.76
C THR A 286 -28.24 -6.91 13.82
N SER A 287 -29.00 -5.83 13.58
CA SER A 287 -29.24 -4.78 14.56
C SER A 287 -30.35 -5.05 15.59
N ASP A 288 -31.08 -6.18 15.51
CA ASP A 288 -32.23 -6.44 16.38
C ASP A 288 -32.06 -7.64 17.35
N LEU A 289 -30.87 -7.85 17.92
CA LEU A 289 -30.75 -8.71 19.11
C LEU A 289 -29.85 -8.08 20.19
N PRO A 290 -30.44 -7.61 21.31
CA PRO A 290 -29.67 -7.17 22.46
C PRO A 290 -29.12 -8.40 23.22
N PHE A 291 -27.84 -8.29 23.60
CA PHE A 291 -27.00 -9.16 24.42
C PHE A 291 -27.67 -10.19 25.35
N ASN A 292 -27.12 -11.42 25.35
CA ASN A 292 -26.81 -12.34 26.47
C ASN A 292 -26.34 -13.67 25.83
N THR A 293 -25.26 -14.38 26.17
CA THR A 293 -24.53 -14.55 27.43
C THR A 293 -23.21 -15.29 27.15
N ILE A 294 -22.31 -15.18 28.13
CA ILE A 294 -21.05 -15.89 28.40
C ILE A 294 -21.05 -17.41 28.09
N ALA A 295 -19.88 -17.91 27.65
CA ALA A 295 -19.26 -19.26 27.68
C ALA A 295 -20.17 -20.51 27.85
N ILE A 296 -19.86 -21.65 27.21
CA ILE A 296 -19.07 -22.74 27.85
C ILE A 296 -18.82 -23.84 26.80
N PHE A 297 -17.57 -24.35 26.78
CA PHE A 297 -17.24 -25.67 26.27
C PHE A 297 -17.99 -26.74 27.06
N ASP A 298 -18.76 -27.62 26.43
CA ASP A 298 -18.64 -29.03 26.77
C ASP A 298 -19.11 -29.96 25.64
N LYS A 299 -18.20 -30.85 25.24
CA LYS A 299 -18.53 -32.07 24.50
C LYS A 299 -18.84 -33.13 25.54
N LYS A 300 -20.06 -33.67 25.55
CA LYS A 300 -20.30 -35.07 25.98
C LYS A 300 -21.67 -35.59 25.53
N ASN A 301 -21.60 -36.70 24.80
CA ASN A 301 -22.56 -37.80 24.70
C ASN A 301 -23.99 -37.50 24.21
N LEU A 302 -24.28 -37.80 22.94
CA LEU A 302 -24.78 -39.08 22.40
C LEU A 302 -24.92 -38.96 20.88
#